data_AF-A0A7V6H514-F1
#
_entry.id   AF-A0A7V6H514-F1
#
_cell.length_a   1.000
_cell.length_b   1.000
_cell.length_c   1.000
_cell.angle_alpha   90.00
_cell.angle_beta   90.00
_cell.angle_gamma   90.00
#
_symmetry.space_group_name_H-M   'P 1'
#
loop_
_entity.id
_entity.type
_entity.pdbx_description
1 polymer ?
#
loop_
_entity_poly.entity_id
_entity_poly.type
_entity_poly.pdbx_seq_one_letter_code
_entity_poly.pdbx_strand_id
1 'polypeptide(L)'
;MKKKDIIIIISILVLVGGLILLSKFIPSRGINTPVVQTSGEAQNTPVVDNNNVTENPPDSTPVPTLVPADAYLKVQIGPIVYEPYPLIKDNDELVLKQRSGKENVVRMTRDSIWMHFSNCDNQDCVHQGTVTLENRDMRVLQNMIICLPNQVVLELQTKEEAEQEFNEFYN
;
A
#
# COMPACT_ATOMS: atom_id res chain seq x y z
N MET A 1 40.91 -28.01 -20.03
CA MET A 1 39.44 -27.91 -20.12
C MET A 1 38.95 -28.83 -21.23
N LYS A 2 38.07 -29.80 -20.96
CA LYS A 2 37.58 -30.71 -22.01
C LYS A 2 36.60 -29.95 -22.91
N LYS A 3 36.47 -30.36 -24.18
CA LYS A 3 35.56 -29.71 -25.15
C LYS A 3 34.12 -29.59 -24.62
N LYS A 4 33.69 -30.53 -23.77
CA LYS A 4 32.38 -30.53 -23.10
C LYS A 4 32.25 -29.44 -22.03
N ASP A 5 33.32 -29.13 -21.31
CA ASP A 5 33.31 -28.10 -20.25
C ASP A 5 33.21 -26.68 -20.86
N ILE A 6 33.84 -26.46 -22.02
CA ILE A 6 33.76 -25.19 -22.77
C ILE A 6 32.33 -24.95 -23.26
N ILE A 7 31.66 -25.99 -23.77
CA ILE A 7 30.28 -25.89 -24.28
C ILE A 7 29.30 -25.56 -23.15
N ILE A 8 29.49 -26.13 -21.96
CA ILE A 8 28.64 -25.85 -20.79
C ILE A 8 28.80 -24.39 -20.33
N ILE A 9 30.05 -23.89 -20.25
CA ILE A 9 30.33 -22.51 -19.82
C ILE A 9 29.74 -21.49 -20.81
N ILE A 10 29.86 -21.73 -22.12
CA ILE A 10 29.28 -20.84 -23.15
C ILE A 10 27.75 -20.83 -23.06
N SER A 11 27.12 -22.00 -22.84
CA SER A 11 25.65 -22.09 -22.70
C SER A 11 25.14 -21.28 -21.51
N ILE A 12 25.82 -21.36 -20.36
CA ILE A 12 25.45 -20.60 -19.15
C ILE A 12 25.60 -19.10 -19.38
N LEU A 13 26.69 -18.67 -20.04
CA LEU A 13 26.90 -17.25 -20.34
C LEU A 13 25.85 -16.68 -21.30
N VAL A 14 25.41 -17.45 -22.29
CA VAL A 14 24.34 -17.03 -23.22
C VAL A 14 22.99 -16.93 -22.50
N LEU A 15 22.68 -17.86 -21.59
CA LEU A 15 21.45 -17.82 -20.79
C LEU A 15 21.39 -16.60 -19.88
N VAL A 16 22.48 -16.31 -19.17
CA VAL A 16 22.56 -15.14 -18.28
C VAL A 16 22.55 -13.84 -19.08
N GLY A 17 23.30 -13.76 -20.18
CA GLY A 17 23.31 -12.59 -21.07
C GLY A 17 21.95 -12.31 -21.72
N GLY A 18 21.22 -13.35 -22.12
CA GLY A 18 19.88 -13.24 -22.69
C GLY A 18 18.85 -12.68 -21.70
N LEU A 19 18.90 -13.12 -20.43
CA LEU A 19 18.03 -12.63 -19.36
C LEU A 19 18.26 -11.14 -19.04
N ILE A 20 19.51 -10.69 -19.08
CA ILE A 20 19.86 -9.28 -18.84
C ILE A 20 19.43 -8.38 -20.00
N LEU A 21 19.45 -8.88 -21.24
CA LEU A 21 18.96 -8.14 -22.41
C LEU A 21 17.42 -8.04 -22.44
N LEU A 22 16.71 -9.05 -21.96
CA LEU A 22 15.24 -9.07 -21.91
C LEU A 22 14.66 -8.10 -20.85
N SER A 23 15.36 -7.86 -19.74
CA SER A 23 14.86 -6.95 -18.69
C SER A 23 14.84 -5.48 -19.11
N LYS A 24 15.61 -5.09 -20.15
CA LYS A 24 15.63 -3.71 -20.67
C LYS A 24 14.44 -3.36 -21.57
N PHE A 25 13.58 -4.31 -21.93
CA PHE A 25 12.45 -4.12 -22.84
C PHE A 25 11.09 -4.03 -22.14
N ILE A 26 11.04 -3.79 -20.83
CA ILE A 26 9.78 -3.62 -20.08
C ILE A 26 9.37 -2.14 -20.12
N PRO A 27 8.29 -1.76 -20.84
CA PRO A 27 7.82 -0.39 -20.89
C PRO A 27 7.18 0.01 -19.55
N SER A 28 7.76 1.03 -18.90
CA SER A 28 7.20 1.67 -17.70
C SER A 28 5.88 2.37 -18.04
N ARG A 29 4.75 1.75 -17.68
CA ARG A 29 3.45 2.42 -17.72
C ARG A 29 3.34 3.37 -16.53
N GLY A 30 3.24 4.66 -16.88
CA GLY A 30 3.06 5.77 -15.94
C GLY A 30 1.85 5.59 -15.02
N ILE A 31 2.03 6.09 -13.81
CA ILE A 31 1.06 6.18 -12.73
C ILE A 31 -0.11 7.03 -13.23
N ASN A 32 -1.31 6.43 -13.35
CA ASN A 32 -2.54 7.19 -13.49
C ASN A 32 -3.14 7.35 -12.10
N THR A 33 -3.06 8.56 -11.56
CA THR A 33 -3.77 8.99 -10.36
C THR A 33 -5.27 9.09 -10.68
N PRO A 34 -6.19 8.55 -9.86
CA PRO A 34 -7.62 8.76 -10.08
C PRO A 34 -8.00 10.22 -9.79
N VAL A 35 -8.66 10.85 -10.76
CA VAL A 35 -9.26 12.19 -10.64
C VAL A 35 -10.57 12.09 -9.85
N VAL A 36 -10.65 12.80 -8.72
CA VAL A 36 -11.90 13.08 -8.01
C VAL A 36 -12.54 14.32 -8.64
N GLN A 37 -13.74 14.17 -9.19
CA GLN A 37 -14.55 15.29 -9.68
C GLN A 37 -15.45 15.82 -8.56
N THR A 38 -15.35 17.11 -8.25
CA THR A 38 -16.37 17.85 -7.50
C THR A 38 -16.71 19.10 -8.29
N SER A 39 -17.97 19.21 -8.67
CA SER A 39 -18.58 20.35 -9.36
C SER A 39 -18.97 21.43 -8.35
N GLY A 40 -18.50 22.65 -8.57
CA GLY A 40 -18.87 23.85 -7.82
C GLY A 40 -18.33 25.09 -8.53
N GLU A 41 -19.21 26.06 -8.75
CA GLU A 41 -19.20 27.07 -9.81
C GLU A 41 -18.70 28.45 -9.34
N ALA A 42 -18.15 29.20 -10.32
CA ALA A 42 -18.04 30.67 -10.44
C ALA A 42 -17.01 31.50 -9.64
N GLN A 43 -16.05 32.04 -10.41
CA GLN A 43 -15.73 33.47 -10.63
C GLN A 43 -15.36 34.38 -9.43
N ASN A 44 -14.14 34.91 -9.43
CA ASN A 44 -13.81 36.30 -9.79
C ASN A 44 -12.37 36.65 -9.37
N THR A 45 -11.56 37.10 -10.33
CA THR A 45 -10.33 37.87 -10.06
C THR A 45 -10.72 39.35 -9.94
N PRO A 46 -10.03 40.15 -9.11
CA PRO A 46 -9.03 41.04 -9.70
C PRO A 46 -7.77 41.28 -8.84
N VAL A 47 -6.62 41.28 -9.56
CA VAL A 47 -5.47 42.22 -9.57
C VAL A 47 -4.93 42.77 -8.23
N VAL A 48 -3.60 42.70 -8.01
CA VAL A 48 -2.68 43.85 -7.81
C VAL A 48 -1.34 43.44 -7.13
N ASP A 49 -0.27 43.94 -7.76
CA ASP A 49 1.09 44.27 -7.32
C ASP A 49 2.20 43.24 -7.01
N ASN A 50 3.16 43.28 -7.95
CA ASN A 50 4.59 43.12 -7.81
C ASN A 50 5.14 43.43 -6.41
N ASN A 51 5.79 42.45 -5.78
CA ASN A 51 7.03 42.68 -5.05
C ASN A 51 7.92 41.44 -5.18
N ASN A 52 9.03 41.65 -5.87
CA ASN A 52 10.11 40.70 -6.05
C ASN A 52 10.84 40.55 -4.71
N VAL A 53 10.60 39.46 -3.99
CA VAL A 53 11.50 38.99 -2.93
C VAL A 53 12.09 37.68 -3.45
N THR A 54 13.35 37.78 -3.87
CA THR A 54 14.22 36.63 -4.07
C THR A 54 14.45 35.97 -2.72
N GLU A 55 13.58 35.04 -2.34
CA GLU A 55 13.87 34.03 -1.33
C GLU A 55 14.33 32.79 -2.10
N ASN A 56 15.55 32.33 -1.84
CA ASN A 56 16.00 31.03 -2.34
C ASN A 56 14.95 29.99 -1.91
N PRO A 57 14.47 29.10 -2.83
CA PRO A 57 13.52 28.08 -2.43
C PRO A 57 14.13 27.27 -1.29
N PRO A 58 13.43 27.05 -0.17
CA PRO A 58 13.90 26.07 0.79
C PRO A 58 13.97 24.74 0.04
N ASP A 59 15.19 24.22 -0.08
CA ASP A 59 15.48 22.86 -0.50
C ASP A 59 14.99 21.93 0.60
N SER A 60 13.67 21.83 0.71
CA SER A 60 12.97 21.06 1.71
C SER A 60 11.85 20.39 0.97
N THR A 61 12.21 19.35 0.21
CA THR A 61 11.24 18.30 -0.08
C THR A 61 10.57 17.92 1.25
N PRO A 62 9.25 18.07 1.39
CA PRO A 62 8.58 17.77 2.63
C PRO A 62 8.86 16.30 2.99
N VAL A 63 9.33 16.07 4.22
CA VAL A 63 9.50 14.72 4.76
C VAL A 63 8.12 14.07 4.77
N PRO A 64 7.96 12.87 4.19
CA PRO A 64 6.72 12.11 4.31
C PRO A 64 6.30 12.01 5.78
N THR A 65 5.01 12.23 6.08
CA THR A 65 4.47 12.10 7.44
C THR A 65 3.14 11.37 7.39
N LEU A 66 2.87 10.55 8.41
CA LEU A 66 1.58 9.89 8.55
C LEU A 66 0.48 10.91 8.85
N VAL A 67 -0.71 10.66 8.31
CA VAL A 67 -1.91 11.40 8.70
C VAL A 67 -2.27 11.03 10.15
N PRO A 68 -2.43 12.00 11.08
CA PRO A 68 -2.69 11.69 12.48
C PRO A 68 -3.95 10.85 12.71
N ALA A 69 -3.79 9.71 13.38
CA ALA A 69 -4.86 8.84 13.87
C ALA A 69 -4.39 8.05 15.11
N ASP A 70 -5.36 7.52 15.88
CA ASP A 70 -5.08 6.67 17.05
C ASP A 70 -4.71 5.24 16.66
N ALA A 71 -5.19 4.79 15.48
CA ALA A 71 -4.87 3.50 14.90
C ALA A 71 -4.75 3.60 13.38
N TYR A 72 -4.06 2.62 12.80
CA TYR A 72 -3.83 2.51 11.38
C TYR A 72 -4.14 1.10 10.89
N LEU A 73 -4.60 0.97 9.64
CA LEU A 73 -4.73 -0.29 8.95
C LEU A 73 -3.59 -0.42 7.95
N LYS A 74 -2.69 -1.36 8.23
CA LYS A 74 -1.68 -1.80 7.27
C LYS A 74 -2.28 -2.87 6.37
N VAL A 75 -2.11 -2.66 5.06
CA VAL A 75 -2.63 -3.55 4.02
C VAL A 75 -1.47 -4.11 3.24
N GLN A 76 -1.43 -5.44 3.14
CA GLN A 76 -0.54 -6.15 2.24
C GLN A 76 -1.35 -6.99 1.26
N ILE A 77 -1.01 -6.89 -0.03
CA ILE A 77 -1.59 -7.71 -1.11
C ILE A 77 -0.47 -8.41 -1.87
N GLY A 78 -0.36 -9.72 -1.70
CA GLY A 78 0.76 -10.50 -2.22
C GLY A 78 2.09 -9.94 -1.68
N PRO A 79 3.03 -9.49 -2.54
CA PRO A 79 4.29 -8.91 -2.10
C PRO A 79 4.24 -7.40 -1.84
N ILE A 80 3.10 -6.74 -2.09
CA ILE A 80 2.99 -5.27 -2.02
C ILE A 80 2.43 -4.88 -0.67
N VAL A 81 3.16 -4.06 0.07
CA VAL A 81 2.69 -3.38 1.28
C VAL A 81 2.30 -1.95 0.89
N TYR A 82 1.12 -1.52 1.29
CA TYR A 82 0.62 -0.16 1.04
C TYR A 82 0.95 0.75 2.22
N GLU A 83 0.92 2.07 1.99
CA GLU A 83 1.02 3.05 3.07
C GLU A 83 -0.10 2.83 4.11
N PRO A 84 0.19 2.98 5.42
CA PRO A 84 -0.79 2.76 6.47
C PRO A 84 -2.03 3.66 6.30
N TYR A 85 -3.21 3.05 6.32
CA TYR A 85 -4.48 3.75 6.19
C TYR A 85 -4.95 4.26 7.57
N PRO A 86 -5.12 5.57 7.79
CA PRO A 86 -5.51 6.12 9.10
C PRO A 86 -6.98 5.83 9.43
N LEU A 87 -7.27 5.37 10.66
CA LEU A 87 -8.63 5.11 11.13
C LEU A 87 -9.22 6.35 11.82
N ILE A 88 -9.92 7.20 11.05
CA ILE A 88 -10.35 8.54 11.52
C ILE A 88 -11.81 8.59 12.00
N LYS A 89 -12.67 7.72 11.46
CA LYS A 89 -14.12 7.74 11.70
C LYS A 89 -14.70 6.34 11.76
N ASP A 90 -15.89 6.24 12.35
CA ASP A 90 -16.61 4.99 12.45
C ASP A 90 -17.39 4.66 11.18
N ASN A 91 -17.54 3.37 10.92
CA ASN A 91 -18.22 2.83 9.73
C ASN A 91 -17.55 3.22 8.41
N ASP A 92 -16.22 3.34 8.40
CA ASP A 92 -15.48 3.50 7.15
C ASP A 92 -15.31 2.16 6.42
N GLU A 93 -15.10 2.22 5.11
CA GLU A 93 -15.03 1.04 4.26
C GLU A 93 -13.89 1.18 3.23
N LEU A 94 -13.07 0.12 3.11
CA LEU A 94 -11.98 0.03 2.15
C LEU A 94 -12.19 -1.18 1.23
N VAL A 95 -12.33 -0.90 -0.07
CA VAL A 95 -12.54 -1.92 -1.11
C VAL A 95 -11.22 -2.26 -1.79
N LEU A 96 -10.74 -3.49 -1.59
CA LEU A 96 -9.50 -4.03 -2.14
C LEU A 96 -9.81 -4.86 -3.39
N LYS A 97 -9.83 -4.21 -4.55
CA LYS A 97 -10.06 -4.87 -5.86
C LYS A 97 -8.75 -5.14 -6.59
N GLN A 98 -8.53 -6.40 -6.92
CA GLN A 98 -7.37 -6.84 -7.72
C GLN A 98 -7.75 -7.04 -9.18
N ARG A 99 -6.80 -6.86 -10.09
CA ARG A 99 -7.00 -7.11 -11.54
C ARG A 99 -7.39 -8.55 -11.88
N SER A 100 -7.06 -9.50 -11.00
CA SER A 100 -7.43 -10.92 -11.10
C SER A 100 -8.92 -11.18 -10.82
N GLY A 101 -9.70 -10.15 -10.45
CA GLY A 101 -11.10 -10.28 -10.05
C GLY A 101 -11.29 -10.62 -8.57
N LYS A 102 -10.22 -10.75 -7.78
CA LYS A 102 -10.28 -10.93 -6.33
C LYS A 102 -10.72 -9.64 -5.64
N GLU A 103 -11.61 -9.76 -4.67
CA GLU A 103 -12.20 -8.64 -3.95
C GLU A 103 -12.32 -8.93 -2.46
N ASN A 104 -11.88 -7.97 -1.65
CA ASN A 104 -12.05 -7.94 -0.20
C ASN A 104 -12.61 -6.56 0.18
N VAL A 105 -13.58 -6.51 1.08
CA VAL A 105 -14.13 -5.28 1.63
C VAL A 105 -13.88 -5.28 3.12
N VAL A 106 -13.07 -4.32 3.56
CA VAL A 106 -12.72 -4.12 4.96
C VAL A 106 -13.60 -3.01 5.51
N ARG A 107 -14.18 -3.23 6.69
CA ARG A 107 -14.82 -2.16 7.44
C ARG A 107 -14.06 -1.88 8.72
N MET A 108 -14.17 -0.65 9.18
CA MET A 108 -13.40 -0.17 10.31
C MET A 108 -14.13 0.88 11.14
N THR A 109 -13.73 0.94 12.41
CA THR A 109 -13.96 2.06 13.33
C THR A 109 -12.65 2.80 13.56
N ARG A 110 -12.60 3.73 14.51
CA ARG A 110 -11.35 4.37 14.95
C ARG A 110 -10.31 3.39 15.53
N ASP A 111 -10.73 2.23 16.00
CA ASP A 111 -9.93 1.32 16.82
C ASP A 111 -10.12 -0.16 16.45
N SER A 112 -10.87 -0.44 15.39
CA SER A 112 -11.19 -1.82 15.00
C SER A 112 -11.29 -2.00 13.49
N ILE A 113 -11.04 -3.24 13.06
CA ILE A 113 -11.19 -3.69 11.66
C ILE A 113 -11.90 -5.04 11.62
N TRP A 114 -12.65 -5.28 10.55
CA TRP A 114 -13.15 -6.61 10.20
C TRP A 114 -13.31 -6.75 8.69
N MET A 115 -13.21 -7.99 8.20
CA MET A 115 -13.53 -8.29 6.82
C MET A 115 -15.05 -8.35 6.67
N HIS A 116 -15.64 -7.36 6.00
CA HIS A 116 -17.09 -7.33 5.74
C HIS A 116 -17.49 -8.28 4.62
N PHE A 117 -16.68 -8.36 3.56
CA PHE A 117 -16.92 -9.23 2.42
C PHE A 117 -15.60 -9.72 1.82
N SER A 118 -15.64 -10.92 1.24
CA SER A 118 -14.60 -11.45 0.36
C SER A 118 -15.26 -12.31 -0.70
N ASN A 119 -14.70 -12.36 -1.90
CA ASN A 119 -15.11 -13.35 -2.91
C ASN A 119 -14.27 -14.64 -2.89
N CYS A 120 -13.48 -14.88 -1.84
CA CYS A 120 -12.67 -16.10 -1.70
C CYS A 120 -13.51 -17.35 -1.38
N ASP A 121 -13.10 -18.52 -1.85
CA ASP A 121 -13.94 -19.73 -1.76
C ASP A 121 -14.27 -20.18 -0.32
N ASN A 122 -13.31 -20.10 0.59
CA ASN A 122 -13.45 -20.62 1.97
C ASN A 122 -14.07 -19.63 2.96
N GLN A 123 -14.14 -18.33 2.62
CA GLN A 123 -14.66 -17.27 3.49
C GLN A 123 -14.00 -17.13 4.88
N ASP A 124 -12.87 -17.80 5.14
CA ASP A 124 -12.22 -17.82 6.47
C ASP A 124 -11.92 -16.41 7.01
N CYS A 125 -11.49 -15.49 6.13
CA CYS A 125 -11.21 -14.11 6.52
C CYS A 125 -12.42 -13.34 7.06
N VAL A 126 -13.63 -13.63 6.55
CA VAL A 126 -14.89 -13.04 7.03
C VAL A 126 -15.23 -13.58 8.41
N HIS A 127 -14.93 -14.86 8.66
CA HIS A 127 -15.20 -15.53 9.94
C HIS A 127 -14.13 -15.32 11.02
N GLN A 128 -12.99 -14.69 10.71
CA GLN A 128 -11.98 -14.34 11.71
C GLN A 128 -12.47 -13.26 12.71
N GLY A 129 -13.59 -12.60 12.41
CA GLY A 129 -14.24 -11.62 13.28
C GLY A 129 -13.46 -10.32 13.42
N THR A 130 -13.92 -9.48 14.35
CA THR A 130 -13.38 -8.13 14.56
C THR A 130 -12.06 -8.15 15.35
N VAL A 131 -11.05 -7.48 14.79
CA VAL A 131 -9.82 -7.12 15.50
C VAL A 131 -10.02 -5.72 16.06
N THR A 132 -9.73 -5.53 17.34
CA THR A 132 -9.79 -4.23 18.04
C THR A 132 -8.43 -3.96 18.70
N LEU A 133 -8.15 -2.72 19.08
CA LEU A 133 -6.98 -2.42 19.92
C LEU A 133 -7.01 -3.15 21.27
N GLU A 134 -8.21 -3.46 21.79
CA GLU A 134 -8.37 -4.12 23.10
C GLU A 134 -8.14 -5.64 23.03
N ASN A 135 -8.54 -6.29 21.94
CA ASN A 135 -8.54 -7.76 21.84
C ASN A 135 -7.37 -8.34 21.04
N ARG A 136 -6.62 -7.51 20.30
CA ARG A 136 -5.56 -7.96 19.38
C ARG A 136 -4.59 -8.94 20.03
N ASP A 137 -4.10 -8.67 21.23
CA ASP A 137 -3.03 -9.47 21.83
C ASP A 137 -3.51 -10.81 22.40
N MET A 138 -4.83 -10.99 22.50
CA MET A 138 -5.47 -12.22 23.00
C MET A 138 -5.94 -13.14 21.86
N ARG A 139 -5.92 -12.66 20.61
CA ARG A 139 -6.39 -13.42 19.44
C ARG A 139 -5.30 -14.35 18.93
N VAL A 140 -5.72 -15.48 18.33
CA VAL A 140 -4.79 -16.45 17.71
C VAL A 140 -3.98 -15.83 16.57
N LEU A 141 -4.62 -14.99 15.75
CA LEU A 141 -3.98 -14.23 14.68
C LEU A 141 -3.56 -12.83 15.13
N GLN A 142 -3.52 -12.60 16.44
CA GLN A 142 -3.14 -11.32 17.05
C GLN A 142 -3.94 -10.14 16.45
N ASN A 143 -3.22 -9.14 15.94
CA ASN A 143 -3.73 -7.94 15.28
C ASN A 143 -4.10 -8.15 13.79
N MET A 144 -4.05 -9.38 13.27
CA MET A 144 -4.21 -9.65 11.84
C MET A 144 -5.59 -10.23 11.44
N ILE A 145 -5.96 -9.94 10.19
CA ILE A 145 -6.96 -10.69 9.41
C ILE A 145 -6.29 -11.16 8.11
N ILE A 146 -6.38 -12.46 7.81
CA ILE A 146 -5.69 -13.07 6.66
C ILE A 146 -6.70 -13.68 5.70
N CYS A 147 -6.74 -13.20 4.46
CA CYS A 147 -7.43 -13.85 3.35
C CYS A 147 -6.40 -14.54 2.44
N LEU A 148 -6.09 -15.79 2.76
CA LEU A 148 -5.07 -16.56 2.04
C LEU A 148 -5.39 -16.73 0.54
N PRO A 149 -6.62 -17.10 0.11
CA PRO A 149 -6.89 -17.26 -1.32
C PRO A 149 -6.76 -15.95 -2.09
N ASN A 150 -7.12 -14.81 -1.48
CA ASN A 150 -6.95 -13.50 -2.11
C ASN A 150 -5.58 -12.86 -1.86
N GLN A 151 -4.71 -13.51 -1.10
CA GLN A 151 -3.38 -13.03 -0.72
C GLN A 151 -3.43 -11.65 -0.03
N VAL A 152 -4.46 -11.41 0.78
CA VAL A 152 -4.61 -10.17 1.55
C VAL A 152 -4.24 -10.44 3.00
N VAL A 153 -3.38 -9.60 3.56
CA VAL A 153 -3.12 -9.51 4.99
C VAL A 153 -3.49 -8.10 5.43
N LEU A 154 -4.33 -8.03 6.44
CA LEU A 154 -4.71 -6.80 7.13
C LEU A 154 -4.10 -6.86 8.51
N GLU A 155 -3.47 -5.79 8.92
CA GLU A 155 -2.90 -5.65 10.25
C GLU A 155 -3.42 -4.33 10.82
N LEU A 156 -4.18 -4.41 11.92
CA LEU A 156 -4.44 -3.22 12.71
C LEU A 156 -3.09 -2.81 13.32
N GLN A 157 -2.82 -1.53 13.51
CA GLN A 157 -1.63 -1.01 14.19
C GLN A 157 -2.04 0.09 15.17
N THR A 158 -1.36 0.14 16.30
CA THR A 158 -1.37 1.32 17.17
C THR A 158 -0.65 2.47 16.47
N LYS A 159 -0.86 3.69 16.96
CA LYS A 159 -0.13 4.85 16.47
C LYS A 159 1.38 4.67 16.56
N GLU A 160 1.88 4.18 17.69
CA GLU A 160 3.30 4.01 17.94
C GLU A 160 3.93 2.96 16.99
N GLU A 161 3.24 1.83 16.77
CA GLU A 161 3.68 0.81 15.82
C GLU A 161 3.78 1.35 14.39
N ALA A 162 2.76 2.09 13.94
CA ALA A 162 2.72 2.66 12.59
C ALA A 162 3.80 3.74 12.40
N GLU A 163 4.00 4.61 13.39
CA GLU A 163 5.05 5.63 13.37
C GLU A 163 6.44 5.01 13.37
N GLN A 164 6.66 3.96 14.18
CA GLN A 164 7.93 3.25 14.21
C GLN A 164 8.25 2.65 12.83
N GLU A 165 7.33 1.86 12.27
CA GLU A 165 7.53 1.20 10.97
C GLU A 165 7.71 2.21 9.83
N PHE A 166 6.93 3.30 9.85
CA PHE A 166 7.05 4.37 8.86
C PHE A 166 8.43 5.05 8.94
N ASN A 167 8.91 5.34 10.15
CA ASN A 167 10.22 5.94 10.33
C ASN A 167 11.34 4.99 9.89
N GLU A 168 11.22 3.68 10.12
CA GLU A 168 12.20 2.69 9.66
C GLU A 168 12.29 2.61 8.12
N PHE A 169 11.22 2.96 7.40
CA PHE A 169 11.20 2.91 5.93
C PHE A 169 11.64 4.24 5.28
N TYR A 170 11.28 5.37 5.88
CA TYR A 170 11.45 6.69 5.26
C TYR A 170 12.58 7.55 5.87
N ASN A 171 13.17 7.17 7.01
CA ASN A 171 14.26 7.89 7.68
C ASN A 171 15.50 7.00 7.91
#